data_AF-A0A959YVP8-F1
#
_entry.id   AF-A0A959YVP8-F1
#
_cell.length_a   1.000
_cell.length_b   1.000
_cell.length_c   1.000
_cell.angle_alpha   90.00
_cell.angle_beta   90.00
_cell.angle_gamma   90.00
#
_symmetry.space_group_name_H-M   'P 1'
#
loop_
_entity.id
_entity.type
_entity.pdbx_description
1 polymer ?
#
loop_
_entity_poly.entity_id
_entity_poly.type
_entity_poly.pdbx_seq_one_letter_code
_entity_poly.pdbx_strand_id
1 'polypeptide(L)'
;MDKRVLLIQDRVELLVPDSMMADPGAAGEREARMELHTPHGGLVLRVQDLRELGTDDLLRDWRMVLDPAKEGAYTLERLPRRRDLDRIRYQEAERGTGSDGIFLQGLLVRLPDDGLVRLDAFVDARARGHLSAFDSLVVRIFTSVVAGPGRMVREEHEERLALCEGTLVTVLLPPDHVVTTERRKDLQVHLVDRLMPLLSTSRPQVILSCGPAPTPLSRELDLGTGTRSSRPGTFLGQEVIWDHYRDPDGGLQLLEFMTGPAQDRIHVALLGTTDQDMEDLLRIASSIEAVSP
;
A
#
# COMPACT_ATOMS: atom_id res chain seq x y z
N MET A 1 -3.16 11.99 -12.53
CA MET A 1 -2.34 10.91 -11.95
C MET A 1 -2.07 9.87 -13.02
N ASP A 2 -0.79 9.58 -13.26
CA ASP A 2 -0.34 8.64 -14.28
C ASP A 2 -0.22 7.23 -13.71
N LYS A 3 -0.85 6.27 -14.38
CA LYS A 3 -1.03 4.88 -13.92
C LYS A 3 0.28 4.09 -13.98
N ARG A 4 0.67 3.42 -12.89
CA ARG A 4 1.73 2.40 -12.91
C ARG A 4 1.14 1.08 -13.38
N VAL A 5 1.34 0.78 -14.67
CA VAL A 5 0.76 -0.37 -15.37
C VAL A 5 1.86 -1.41 -15.58
N LEU A 6 1.65 -2.65 -15.17
CA LEU A 6 2.46 -3.77 -15.67
C LEU A 6 1.79 -4.32 -16.93
N LEU A 7 2.50 -4.30 -18.04
CA LEU A 7 1.97 -4.81 -19.31
C LEU A 7 2.41 -6.25 -19.51
N ILE A 8 1.46 -7.11 -19.90
CA ILE A 8 1.70 -8.50 -20.29
C ILE A 8 1.50 -8.57 -21.80
N GLN A 9 2.58 -8.73 -22.57
CA GLN A 9 2.45 -8.83 -24.04
C GLN A 9 1.74 -10.14 -24.44
N ASP A 10 0.82 -10.02 -25.42
CA ASP A 10 -0.15 -11.00 -25.97
C ASP A 10 -1.57 -11.05 -25.33
N ARG A 11 -2.12 -9.85 -25.08
CA ARG A 11 -3.53 -9.48 -24.79
C ARG A 11 -4.01 -9.44 -23.34
N VAL A 12 -3.20 -8.99 -22.38
CA VAL A 12 -3.76 -8.37 -21.17
C VAL A 12 -2.95 -7.14 -20.74
N GLU A 13 -3.57 -5.96 -20.83
CA GLU A 13 -3.08 -4.74 -20.19
C GLU A 13 -3.61 -4.70 -18.76
N LEU A 14 -2.74 -4.84 -17.76
CA LEU A 14 -3.15 -4.69 -16.37
C LEU A 14 -3.13 -3.21 -15.99
N LEU A 15 -4.25 -2.54 -16.26
CA LEU A 15 -4.54 -1.21 -15.71
C LEU A 15 -4.74 -1.36 -14.20
N VAL A 16 -3.76 -0.96 -13.40
CA VAL A 16 -3.99 -0.71 -11.97
C VAL A 16 -4.85 0.56 -11.90
N PRO A 17 -6.14 0.49 -11.51
CA PRO A 17 -7.04 1.65 -11.53
C PRO A 17 -6.76 2.57 -10.34
N ASP A 18 -6.92 3.89 -10.53
CA ASP A 18 -6.90 4.88 -9.45
C ASP A 18 -8.10 4.76 -8.50
N SER A 19 -9.09 3.91 -8.82
CA SER A 19 -10.30 3.69 -8.03
C SER A 19 -10.52 2.20 -7.79
N MET A 20 -10.04 1.73 -6.65
CA MET A 20 -10.34 0.39 -6.15
C MET A 20 -11.80 0.37 -5.68
N MET A 21 -12.63 -0.46 -6.32
CA MET A 21 -14.02 -0.70 -5.90
C MET A 21 -13.98 -1.60 -4.65
N ALA A 22 -14.33 -1.01 -3.51
CA ALA A 22 -14.26 -1.66 -2.20
C ALA A 22 -15.26 -2.82 -2.06
N ASP A 23 -14.76 -3.97 -1.58
CA ASP A 23 -15.56 -4.84 -0.71
C ASP A 23 -15.60 -4.19 0.69
N PRO A 24 -16.78 -3.90 1.26
CA PRO A 24 -16.89 -3.22 2.57
C PRO A 24 -16.27 -3.97 3.76
N GLY A 25 -15.83 -5.22 3.60
CA GLY A 25 -15.32 -6.07 4.68
C GLY A 25 -13.80 -6.27 4.76
N ALA A 26 -13.01 -5.85 3.77
CA ALA A 26 -11.56 -6.07 3.74
C ALA A 26 -10.79 -4.77 4.02
N ALA A 27 -10.02 -4.74 5.10
CA ALA A 27 -9.14 -3.62 5.40
C ALA A 27 -8.03 -3.49 4.34
N GLY A 28 -8.02 -2.39 3.57
CA GLY A 28 -6.83 -1.84 2.93
C GLY A 28 -6.25 -2.60 1.72
N GLU A 29 -7.06 -3.03 0.75
CA GLU A 29 -6.50 -3.79 -0.38
C GLU A 29 -5.75 -2.89 -1.39
N ARG A 30 -4.43 -3.10 -1.46
CA ARG A 30 -3.43 -2.44 -2.33
C ARG A 30 -3.28 -3.19 -3.66
N GLU A 31 -4.37 -3.74 -4.17
CA GLU A 31 -4.33 -4.92 -5.01
C GLU A 31 -5.25 -4.83 -6.23
N ALA A 32 -4.71 -5.18 -7.40
CA ALA A 32 -5.47 -5.44 -8.61
C ALA A 32 -5.55 -6.95 -8.86
N ARG A 33 -6.74 -7.45 -9.21
CA ARG A 33 -6.98 -8.88 -9.47
C ARG A 33 -7.30 -9.12 -10.93
N MET A 34 -6.66 -10.12 -11.52
CA MET A 34 -6.95 -10.62 -12.86
C MET A 34 -7.35 -12.08 -12.81
N GLU A 35 -8.45 -12.43 -13.48
CA GLU A 35 -8.94 -13.80 -13.55
C GLU A 35 -8.91 -14.31 -14.99
N LEU A 36 -8.37 -15.51 -15.18
CA LEU A 36 -8.40 -16.24 -16.42
C LEU A 36 -9.13 -17.55 -16.20
N HIS A 37 -10.31 -17.70 -16.78
CA HIS A 37 -11.07 -18.94 -16.72
C HIS A 37 -10.72 -19.87 -17.89
N THR A 38 -10.53 -21.15 -17.57
CA THR A 38 -10.31 -22.22 -18.55
C THR A 38 -11.27 -23.38 -18.27
N PRO A 39 -11.46 -24.33 -19.20
CA PRO A 39 -12.21 -25.55 -18.93
C PRO A 39 -11.67 -26.38 -17.76
N HIS A 40 -10.41 -26.17 -17.39
CA HIS A 40 -9.69 -26.91 -16.35
C HIS A 40 -9.64 -26.17 -15.01
N GLY A 41 -10.30 -25.01 -14.87
CA GLY A 41 -10.29 -24.17 -13.67
C GLY A 41 -9.90 -22.71 -13.97
N GLY A 42 -9.94 -21.86 -12.95
CA GLY A 42 -9.52 -20.47 -13.00
C GLY A 42 -8.10 -20.25 -12.48
N LEU A 43 -7.34 -19.40 -13.17
CA LEU A 43 -6.11 -18.77 -12.68
C LEU A 43 -6.45 -17.36 -12.20
N VAL A 44 -6.05 -17.05 -10.98
CA VAL A 44 -6.16 -15.72 -10.38
C VAL A 44 -4.75 -15.16 -10.22
N LEU A 45 -4.52 -13.97 -10.74
CA LEU A 45 -3.30 -13.20 -10.54
C LEU A 45 -3.65 -11.98 -9.68
N ARG A 46 -3.02 -11.89 -8.51
CA ARG A 46 -3.11 -10.75 -7.60
C ARG A 46 -1.87 -9.89 -7.81
N VAL A 47 -2.05 -8.60 -8.06
CA VAL A 47 -0.96 -7.66 -8.28
C VAL A 47 -1.03 -6.60 -7.20
N GLN A 48 -0.01 -6.53 -6.37
CA GLN A 48 0.05 -5.64 -5.23
C GLN A 48 1.21 -4.67 -5.36
N ASP A 49 0.90 -3.38 -5.18
CA ASP A 49 1.94 -2.39 -4.92
C ASP A 49 2.33 -2.42 -3.45
N LEU A 50 3.60 -2.71 -3.17
CA LEU A 50 4.07 -2.83 -1.78
C LEU A 50 4.26 -1.47 -1.10
N ARG A 51 4.36 -0.38 -1.88
CA ARG A 51 4.73 0.98 -1.41
C ARG A 51 6.08 0.99 -0.69
N GLU A 52 6.97 0.14 -1.15
CA GLU A 52 8.28 -0.07 -0.60
C GLU A 52 9.33 0.06 -1.69
N LEU A 53 10.52 0.48 -1.29
CA LEU A 53 11.67 0.62 -2.17
C LEU A 53 12.54 -0.62 -2.10
N GLY A 54 12.97 -1.08 -3.28
CA GLY A 54 13.93 -2.16 -3.40
C GLY A 54 15.32 -1.72 -2.96
N THR A 55 16.03 -2.63 -2.32
CA THR A 55 17.42 -2.44 -1.90
C THR A 55 18.38 -3.07 -2.91
N ASP A 56 19.68 -2.86 -2.71
CA ASP A 56 20.72 -3.49 -3.54
C ASP A 56 20.76 -5.01 -3.40
N ASP A 57 20.40 -5.54 -2.22
CA ASP A 57 20.31 -6.97 -1.93
C ASP A 57 18.86 -7.45 -1.82
N LEU A 58 18.06 -7.08 -2.84
CA LEU A 58 16.63 -7.38 -2.88
C LEU A 58 16.30 -8.87 -2.70
N LEU A 59 17.16 -9.76 -3.19
CA LEU A 59 16.95 -11.20 -3.06
C LEU A 59 17.06 -11.67 -1.61
N ARG A 60 18.03 -11.14 -0.86
CA ARG A 60 18.17 -11.42 0.57
C ARG A 60 17.00 -10.84 1.34
N ASP A 61 16.65 -9.59 1.07
CA ASP A 61 15.59 -8.90 1.81
C ASP A 61 14.24 -9.58 1.55
N TRP A 62 13.96 -9.95 0.30
CA TRP A 62 12.74 -10.69 -0.03
C TRP A 62 12.69 -12.07 0.63
N ARG A 63 13.83 -12.74 0.78
CA ARG A 63 13.89 -13.99 1.55
C ARG A 63 13.49 -13.77 3.02
N MET A 64 13.87 -12.64 3.62
CA MET A 64 13.47 -12.30 4.98
C MET A 64 11.98 -11.97 5.10
N VAL A 65 11.37 -11.36 4.08
CA VAL A 65 9.94 -11.05 4.06
C VAL A 65 9.06 -12.30 3.97
N LEU A 66 9.45 -13.29 3.17
CA LEU A 66 8.59 -14.44 2.87
C LEU A 66 8.33 -15.38 4.06
N ASP A 67 9.17 -15.33 5.12
CA ASP A 67 8.96 -15.83 6.49
C ASP A 67 10.33 -16.25 7.09
N PRO A 68 10.87 -15.53 8.10
CA PRO A 68 12.16 -15.85 8.70
C PRO A 68 12.16 -17.19 9.47
N ALA A 69 11.00 -17.69 9.91
CA ALA A 69 10.88 -18.96 10.63
C ALA A 69 10.83 -20.17 9.69
N LYS A 70 10.74 -19.94 8.38
CA LYS A 70 10.62 -20.97 7.34
C LYS A 70 11.73 -20.86 6.30
N GLU A 71 12.96 -20.69 6.77
CA GLU A 71 14.13 -20.75 5.90
C GLU A 71 14.14 -22.08 5.12
N GLY A 72 14.07 -21.99 3.79
CA GLY A 72 13.96 -23.15 2.89
C GLY A 72 12.54 -23.55 2.46
N ALA A 73 11.47 -22.95 2.99
CA ALA A 73 10.10 -23.20 2.53
C ALA A 73 9.79 -22.57 1.17
N TYR A 74 10.63 -21.64 0.71
CA TYR A 74 10.50 -21.04 -0.61
C TYR A 74 11.76 -21.28 -1.44
N THR A 75 11.56 -21.63 -2.71
CA THR A 75 12.60 -21.53 -3.72
C THR A 75 12.54 -20.14 -4.35
N LEU A 76 13.64 -19.40 -4.33
CA LEU A 76 13.76 -18.09 -4.96
C LEU A 76 14.71 -18.16 -6.14
N GLU A 77 14.31 -17.58 -7.27
CA GLU A 77 15.13 -17.49 -8.48
C GLU A 77 15.10 -16.05 -9.01
N ARG A 78 16.27 -15.44 -9.15
CA ARG A 78 16.40 -14.16 -9.85
C ARG A 78 16.33 -14.41 -11.36
N LEU A 79 15.29 -13.89 -12.00
CA LEU A 79 15.13 -14.00 -13.45
C LEU A 79 16.13 -13.06 -14.17
N PRO A 80 16.52 -13.36 -15.42
CA PRO A 80 17.35 -12.46 -16.20
C PRO A 80 16.72 -11.06 -16.27
N ARG A 81 17.55 -10.01 -16.13
CA ARG A 81 17.08 -8.62 -16.26
C ARG A 81 16.45 -8.40 -17.64
N ARG A 82 15.29 -7.74 -17.67
CA ARG A 82 14.57 -7.42 -18.91
C ARG A 82 14.02 -6.00 -18.81
N ARG A 83 14.42 -5.12 -19.74
CA ARG A 83 13.94 -3.72 -19.82
C ARG A 83 13.99 -3.02 -18.45
N ASP A 84 15.15 -3.11 -17.79
CA ASP A 84 15.46 -2.50 -16.50
C ASP A 84 14.65 -3.00 -15.29
N LEU A 85 13.89 -4.09 -15.45
CA LEU A 85 13.27 -4.77 -14.32
C LEU A 85 14.21 -5.74 -13.65
N ASP A 86 14.29 -5.67 -12.32
CA ASP A 86 14.83 -6.72 -11.48
C ASP A 86 13.69 -7.57 -10.92
N ARG A 87 13.79 -8.89 -11.09
CA ARG A 87 12.66 -9.81 -10.94
C ARG A 87 13.10 -11.04 -10.17
N ILE A 88 12.38 -11.34 -9.10
CA ILE A 88 12.62 -12.49 -8.25
C ILE A 88 11.35 -13.33 -8.26
N ARG A 89 11.43 -14.51 -8.88
CA ARG A 89 10.37 -15.51 -8.81
C ARG A 89 10.51 -16.27 -7.50
N TYR A 90 9.40 -16.58 -6.86
CA TYR A 90 9.37 -17.44 -5.68
C TYR A 90 8.25 -18.47 -5.76
N GLN A 91 8.46 -19.61 -5.11
CA GLN A 91 7.52 -20.71 -5.06
C GLN A 91 7.65 -21.42 -3.72
N GLU A 92 6.52 -21.79 -3.11
CA GLU A 92 6.50 -22.62 -1.90
C GLU A 92 6.95 -24.06 -2.21
N ALA A 93 7.75 -24.65 -1.32
CA ALA A 93 8.19 -26.04 -1.40
C ALA A 93 7.00 -27.02 -1.33
N GLU A 94 6.00 -26.69 -0.50
CA GLU A 94 4.71 -27.37 -0.44
C GLU A 94 3.61 -26.39 -0.81
N ARG A 95 2.73 -26.76 -1.74
CA ARG A 95 1.67 -25.84 -2.18
C ARG A 95 0.63 -25.66 -1.08
N GLY A 96 0.57 -24.48 -0.50
CA GLY A 96 -0.50 -24.09 0.40
C GLY A 96 -1.86 -24.12 -0.29
N THR A 97 -2.88 -24.59 0.43
CA THR A 97 -4.29 -24.39 0.09
C THR A 97 -4.85 -23.33 1.04
N GLY A 98 -5.17 -22.15 0.51
CA GLY A 98 -5.80 -21.07 1.27
C GLY A 98 -7.21 -20.77 0.79
N SER A 99 -7.83 -19.76 1.41
CA SER A 99 -9.11 -19.18 0.95
C SER A 99 -9.05 -18.69 -0.50
N ASP A 100 -7.87 -18.26 -0.95
CA ASP A 100 -7.64 -17.70 -2.28
C ASP A 100 -7.34 -18.77 -3.35
N GLY A 101 -7.32 -20.05 -2.95
CA GLY A 101 -7.03 -21.18 -3.82
C GLY A 101 -5.70 -21.86 -3.52
N ILE A 102 -5.20 -22.60 -4.50
CA ILE A 102 -3.90 -23.26 -4.47
C ILE A 102 -2.86 -22.26 -4.97
N PHE A 103 -1.94 -21.84 -4.11
CA PHE A 103 -0.82 -20.99 -4.53
C PHE A 103 0.07 -21.75 -5.51
N LEU A 104 0.42 -21.09 -6.61
CA LEU A 104 1.34 -21.64 -7.61
C LEU A 104 2.74 -21.08 -7.40
N GLN A 105 2.89 -19.78 -7.66
CA GLN A 105 4.15 -19.05 -7.69
C GLN A 105 3.87 -17.56 -7.50
N GLY A 106 4.89 -16.82 -7.06
CA GLY A 106 4.86 -15.38 -7.03
C GLY A 106 6.06 -14.75 -7.71
N LEU A 107 5.97 -13.46 -7.96
CA LEU A 107 6.98 -12.64 -8.61
C LEU A 107 7.09 -11.31 -7.88
N LEU A 108 8.24 -11.04 -7.30
CA LEU A 108 8.61 -9.70 -6.88
C LEU A 108 9.29 -8.99 -8.05
N VAL A 109 8.88 -7.75 -8.31
CA VAL A 109 9.43 -6.90 -9.36
C VAL A 109 9.88 -5.58 -8.73
N ARG A 110 11.17 -5.24 -8.89
CA ARG A 110 11.68 -3.88 -8.67
C ARG A 110 11.64 -3.13 -10.00
N LEU A 111 10.86 -2.05 -9.99
CA LEU A 111 10.69 -1.14 -11.11
C LEU A 111 11.90 -0.21 -11.27
N PRO A 112 12.04 0.51 -12.40
CA PRO A 112 13.18 1.40 -12.64
C PRO A 112 13.28 2.60 -11.67
N ASP A 113 12.18 2.95 -10.99
CA ASP A 113 12.13 3.97 -9.93
C ASP A 113 12.37 3.40 -8.52
N ASP A 114 12.79 2.14 -8.45
CA ASP A 114 13.00 1.31 -7.25
C ASP A 114 11.73 0.87 -6.51
N GLY A 115 10.54 1.24 -7.00
CA GLY A 115 9.28 0.77 -6.41
C GLY A 115 9.11 -0.75 -6.55
N LEU A 116 8.53 -1.37 -5.52
CA LEU A 116 8.28 -2.81 -5.49
C LEU A 116 6.83 -3.17 -5.79
N VAL A 117 6.65 -4.12 -6.70
CA VAL A 117 5.36 -4.74 -7.03
C VAL A 117 5.46 -6.25 -6.83
N ARG A 118 4.44 -6.83 -6.22
CA ARG A 118 4.29 -8.27 -6.02
C ARG A 118 3.18 -8.81 -6.91
N LEU A 119 3.42 -9.93 -7.58
CA LEU A 119 2.40 -10.66 -8.32
C LEU A 119 2.31 -12.07 -7.75
N ASP A 120 1.13 -12.49 -7.31
CA ASP A 120 0.87 -13.81 -6.77
C ASP A 120 -0.13 -14.56 -7.64
N ALA A 121 0.17 -15.81 -7.99
CA ALA A 121 -0.66 -16.65 -8.83
C ALA A 121 -1.33 -17.77 -8.03
N PHE A 122 -2.65 -17.86 -8.14
CA PHE A 122 -3.48 -18.87 -7.48
C PHE A 122 -4.37 -19.58 -8.50
N VAL A 123 -4.73 -20.83 -8.22
CA VAL A 123 -5.75 -21.53 -8.99
C VAL A 123 -6.82 -22.13 -8.09
N ASP A 124 -8.03 -22.28 -8.63
CA ASP A 124 -9.10 -22.96 -7.91
C ASP A 124 -8.85 -24.48 -7.79
N ALA A 125 -9.55 -25.14 -6.86
CA ALA A 125 -9.33 -26.56 -6.58
C ALA A 125 -9.57 -27.50 -7.78
N ARG A 126 -10.37 -27.10 -8.78
CA ARG A 126 -10.62 -27.91 -9.99
C ARG A 126 -9.38 -27.99 -10.88
N ALA A 127 -8.47 -27.03 -10.78
CA ALA A 127 -7.18 -27.02 -11.49
C ALA A 127 -6.15 -28.01 -10.92
N ARG A 128 -6.45 -28.71 -9.81
CA ARG A 128 -5.50 -29.62 -9.14
C ARG A 128 -4.98 -30.74 -10.06
N GLY A 129 -5.79 -31.23 -11.01
CA GLY A 129 -5.36 -32.21 -12.01
C GLY A 129 -4.45 -31.65 -13.11
N HIS A 130 -4.29 -30.33 -13.18
CA HIS A 130 -3.62 -29.61 -14.28
C HIS A 130 -2.56 -28.59 -13.79
N LEU A 131 -2.09 -28.71 -12.55
CA LEU A 131 -1.18 -27.72 -11.94
C LEU A 131 0.06 -27.42 -12.78
N SER A 132 0.69 -28.44 -13.38
CA SER A 132 1.88 -28.25 -14.23
C SER A 132 1.61 -27.37 -15.46
N ALA A 133 0.41 -27.49 -16.05
CA ALA A 133 0.02 -26.64 -17.18
C ALA A 133 -0.19 -25.18 -16.74
N PHE A 134 -0.81 -24.97 -15.57
CA PHE A 134 -0.95 -23.63 -15.00
C PHE A 134 0.38 -23.03 -14.55
N ASP A 135 1.29 -23.81 -13.95
CA ASP A 135 2.65 -23.34 -13.64
C ASP A 135 3.37 -22.86 -14.89
N SER A 136 3.30 -23.66 -15.97
CA SER A 136 3.92 -23.29 -17.25
C SER A 136 3.33 -22.00 -17.81
N LEU A 137 2.01 -21.80 -17.67
CA LEU A 137 1.34 -20.57 -18.07
C LEU A 137 1.79 -19.38 -17.19
N VAL A 138 1.85 -19.54 -15.87
CA VAL A 138 2.30 -18.50 -14.94
C VAL A 138 3.75 -18.10 -15.23
N VAL A 139 4.65 -19.07 -15.47
CA VAL A 139 6.04 -18.79 -15.86
C VAL A 139 6.09 -17.97 -17.15
N ARG A 140 5.25 -18.29 -18.15
CA ARG A 140 5.16 -17.48 -19.38
C ARG A 140 4.66 -16.07 -19.12
N ILE A 141 3.69 -15.89 -18.23
CA ILE A 141 3.18 -14.57 -17.83
C ILE A 141 4.28 -13.78 -17.12
N PHE A 142 4.91 -14.34 -16.08
CA PHE A 142 5.97 -13.68 -15.31
C PHE A 142 7.19 -13.31 -16.16
N THR A 143 7.54 -14.15 -17.13
CA THR A 143 8.63 -13.85 -18.06
C THR A 143 8.27 -12.74 -19.05
N SER A 144 6.99 -12.55 -19.39
CA SER A 144 6.51 -11.52 -20.32
C SER A 144 6.19 -10.16 -19.71
N VAL A 145 6.18 -10.04 -18.37
CA VAL A 145 6.01 -8.76 -17.67
C VAL A 145 7.04 -7.72 -18.11
N VAL A 146 6.56 -6.50 -18.37
CA VAL A 146 7.38 -5.32 -18.66
C VAL A 146 6.87 -4.10 -17.89
N ALA A 147 7.77 -3.14 -17.64
CA ALA A 147 7.39 -1.84 -17.08
C ALA A 147 6.46 -1.11 -18.06
N GLY A 148 5.36 -0.57 -17.54
CA GLY A 148 4.55 0.40 -18.26
C GLY A 148 5.17 1.79 -18.23
N PRO A 149 4.49 2.78 -18.85
CA PRO A 149 5.02 4.13 -18.99
C PRO A 149 4.95 4.96 -17.70
N GLY A 150 4.04 4.62 -16.78
CA GLY A 150 3.89 5.35 -15.52
C GLY A 150 5.08 5.16 -14.59
N ARG A 151 5.43 6.23 -13.89
CA ARG A 151 6.49 6.26 -12.87
C ARG A 151 5.93 6.90 -11.62
N MET A 152 6.44 6.48 -10.47
CA MET A 152 6.15 7.15 -9.22
C MET A 152 6.83 8.52 -9.20
N VAL A 153 6.09 9.56 -8.81
CA VAL A 153 6.68 10.87 -8.53
C VAL A 153 7.37 10.76 -7.18
N ARG A 154 8.70 10.94 -7.17
CA ARG A 154 9.54 10.83 -5.98
C ARG A 154 10.08 12.16 -5.49
N GLU A 155 9.93 13.20 -6.30
CA GLU A 155 10.34 14.56 -5.96
C GLU A 155 9.25 15.25 -5.13
N GLU A 156 9.61 16.35 -4.46
CA GLU A 156 8.64 17.18 -3.76
C GLU A 156 7.60 17.73 -4.75
N HIS A 157 6.32 17.62 -4.40
CA HIS A 157 5.24 18.12 -5.25
C HIS A 157 3.99 18.45 -4.45
N GLU A 158 3.16 19.32 -5.00
CA GLU A 158 1.82 19.60 -4.48
C GLU A 158 0.84 18.55 -5.02
N GLU A 159 0.09 17.92 -4.12
CA GLU A 159 -0.97 16.99 -4.45
C GLU A 159 -2.34 17.57 -4.05
N ARG A 160 -3.35 17.37 -4.90
CA ARG A 160 -4.71 17.87 -4.67
C ARG A 160 -5.64 16.74 -4.26
N LEU A 161 -6.21 16.85 -3.07
CA LEU A 161 -7.09 15.84 -2.50
C LEU A 161 -8.51 16.40 -2.36
N ALA A 162 -9.49 15.61 -2.77
CA ALA A 162 -10.90 15.93 -2.54
C ALA A 162 -11.36 15.24 -1.25
N LEU A 163 -11.65 16.01 -0.21
CA LEU A 163 -12.33 15.57 1.00
C LEU A 163 -13.87 15.57 0.78
N CYS A 164 -14.66 15.51 1.85
CA CYS A 164 -16.14 15.49 1.77
C CYS A 164 -16.72 16.73 1.08
N GLU A 165 -17.92 16.58 0.51
CA GLU A 165 -18.74 17.62 -0.13
C GLU A 165 -17.98 18.61 -1.04
N GLY A 166 -16.96 18.12 -1.75
CA GLY A 166 -16.19 18.94 -2.69
C GLY A 166 -15.18 19.88 -2.03
N THR A 167 -14.89 19.71 -0.74
CA THR A 167 -13.75 20.36 -0.08
C THR A 167 -12.48 19.86 -0.76
N LEU A 168 -11.79 20.76 -1.45
CA LEU A 168 -10.50 20.48 -2.05
C LEU A 168 -9.40 20.99 -1.12
N VAL A 169 -8.40 20.15 -0.88
CA VAL A 169 -7.19 20.53 -0.15
C VAL A 169 -5.97 20.30 -1.01
N THR A 170 -4.95 21.10 -0.78
CA THR A 170 -3.60 20.89 -1.29
C THR A 170 -2.72 20.40 -0.16
N VAL A 171 -1.82 19.48 -0.46
CA VAL A 171 -0.77 19.03 0.46
C VAL A 171 0.57 19.10 -0.25
N LEU A 172 1.59 19.64 0.42
CA LEU A 172 2.96 19.57 -0.07
C LEU A 172 3.55 18.22 0.36
N LEU A 173 3.73 17.32 -0.60
CA LEU A 173 4.33 16.02 -0.37
C LEU A 173 5.86 16.14 -0.46
N PRO A 174 6.60 15.82 0.61
CA PRO A 174 8.05 15.74 0.55
C PRO A 174 8.50 14.62 -0.41
N PRO A 175 9.80 14.56 -0.74
CA PRO A 175 10.34 13.46 -1.53
C PRO A 175 9.99 12.10 -0.95
N ASP A 176 9.82 11.10 -1.82
CA ASP A 176 9.47 9.73 -1.46
C ASP A 176 8.17 9.58 -0.65
N HIS A 177 7.20 10.48 -0.83
CA HIS A 177 5.86 10.33 -0.27
C HIS A 177 4.83 10.05 -1.35
N VAL A 178 3.85 9.23 -1.02
CA VAL A 178 2.73 8.91 -1.91
C VAL A 178 1.41 9.06 -1.19
N VAL A 179 0.38 9.47 -1.93
CA VAL A 179 -1.00 9.50 -1.41
C VAL A 179 -1.79 8.37 -2.02
N THR A 180 -2.52 7.66 -1.17
CA THR A 180 -3.52 6.68 -1.60
C THR A 180 -4.89 7.05 -1.06
N THR A 181 -5.93 6.73 -1.83
CA THR A 181 -7.31 7.05 -1.46
C THR A 181 -8.12 5.77 -1.37
N GLU A 182 -8.74 5.54 -0.22
CA GLU A 182 -9.72 4.49 0.01
C GLU A 182 -11.12 5.11 0.09
N ARG A 183 -12.05 4.59 -0.71
CA ARG A 183 -13.47 4.97 -0.63
C ARG A 183 -14.27 3.81 -0.04
N ARG A 184 -14.82 4.03 1.14
CA ARG A 184 -15.81 3.17 1.79
C ARG A 184 -17.20 3.77 1.57
N LYS A 185 -18.24 3.02 1.95
CA LYS A 185 -19.65 3.39 1.69
C LYS A 185 -20.01 4.81 2.21
N ASP A 186 -19.41 5.21 3.33
CA ASP A 186 -19.69 6.44 4.06
C ASP A 186 -18.42 7.18 4.49
N LEU A 187 -17.23 6.69 4.13
CA LEU A 187 -15.96 7.26 4.56
C LEU A 187 -14.99 7.33 3.39
N GLN A 188 -14.35 8.47 3.21
CA GLN A 188 -13.21 8.61 2.32
C GLN A 188 -11.95 8.77 3.17
N VAL A 189 -10.91 7.99 2.88
CA VAL A 189 -9.64 8.01 3.62
C VAL A 189 -8.51 8.27 2.64
N HIS A 190 -7.72 9.29 2.89
CA HIS A 190 -6.44 9.51 2.24
C HIS A 190 -5.32 9.11 3.18
N LEU A 191 -4.38 8.32 2.69
CA LEU A 191 -3.19 7.91 3.41
C LEU A 191 -1.99 8.52 2.72
N VAL A 192 -1.22 9.36 3.43
CA VAL A 192 0.09 9.85 2.99
C VAL A 192 1.14 8.93 3.61
N ASP A 193 1.76 8.10 2.78
CA ASP A 193 2.78 7.15 3.18
C ASP A 193 4.15 7.66 2.74
N ARG A 194 5.14 7.54 3.61
CA ARG A 194 6.55 7.57 3.19
C ARG A 194 6.91 6.22 2.58
N LEU A 195 7.54 6.23 1.41
CA LEU A 195 8.13 5.04 0.82
C LEU A 195 9.35 4.65 1.64
N MET A 196 9.33 3.45 2.17
CA MET A 196 10.39 2.93 3.02
C MET A 196 11.06 1.73 2.34
N PRO A 197 12.31 1.43 2.67
CA PRO A 197 12.92 0.15 2.28
C PRO A 197 12.06 -1.04 2.75
N LEU A 198 12.05 -2.13 1.98
CA LEU A 198 11.27 -3.37 2.18
C LEU A 198 11.28 -3.95 3.62
N LEU A 199 12.35 -3.72 4.39
CA LEU A 199 12.50 -4.23 5.76
C LEU A 199 12.42 -3.14 6.84
N SER A 200 11.94 -1.95 6.49
CA SER A 200 11.78 -0.87 7.45
C SER A 200 10.77 -1.24 8.53
N THR A 201 11.17 -1.00 9.78
CA THR A 201 10.32 -1.19 10.96
C THR A 201 9.51 0.08 11.31
N SER A 202 9.88 1.24 10.76
CA SER A 202 9.09 2.46 10.87
C SER A 202 8.25 2.64 9.60
N ARG A 203 6.98 3.02 9.81
CA ARG A 203 6.00 3.35 8.76
C ARG A 203 5.26 4.62 9.17
N PRO A 204 5.92 5.79 9.10
CA PRO A 204 5.27 7.06 9.41
C PRO A 204 4.16 7.34 8.39
N GLN A 205 3.01 7.78 8.88
CA GLN A 205 1.83 7.95 8.04
C GLN A 205 0.97 9.14 8.50
N VAL A 206 0.45 9.90 7.53
CA VAL A 206 -0.68 10.83 7.73
C VAL A 206 -1.95 10.16 7.23
N ILE A 207 -2.98 10.11 8.06
CA ILE A 207 -4.30 9.57 7.74
C ILE A 207 -5.27 10.75 7.76
N LEU A 208 -5.92 11.02 6.63
CA LEU A 208 -6.99 12.01 6.50
C LEU A 208 -8.28 11.27 6.18
N SER A 209 -9.18 11.10 7.14
CA SER A 209 -10.49 10.51 6.91
C SER A 209 -11.60 11.55 6.97
N CYS A 210 -12.60 11.38 6.11
CA CYS A 210 -13.73 12.27 6.02
C CYS A 210 -15.03 11.49 5.83
N GLY A 211 -16.03 11.77 6.68
CA GLY A 211 -17.36 11.17 6.62
C GLY A 211 -18.18 11.43 7.88
N PRO A 212 -19.34 10.78 8.08
CA PRO A 212 -20.23 11.07 9.19
C PRO A 212 -19.76 10.44 10.52
N ALA A 213 -18.88 9.44 10.46
CA ALA A 213 -18.41 8.71 11.64
C ALA A 213 -16.96 8.23 11.51
N PRO A 214 -15.97 9.12 11.27
CA PRO A 214 -14.58 8.72 11.42
C PRO A 214 -14.34 8.25 12.86
N THR A 215 -13.75 7.09 13.02
CA THR A 215 -13.39 6.57 14.35
C THR A 215 -12.00 7.11 14.72
N PRO A 216 -11.81 7.71 15.93
CA PRO A 216 -10.50 8.13 16.40
C PRO A 216 -9.54 6.96 16.45
N LEU A 217 -8.32 7.14 15.93
CA LEU A 217 -7.36 6.05 15.82
C LEU A 217 -6.85 5.63 17.20
N SER A 218 -6.82 6.55 18.16
CA SER A 218 -6.47 6.26 19.56
C SER A 218 -7.34 5.16 20.17
N ARG A 219 -8.62 5.07 19.77
CA ARG A 219 -9.54 4.03 20.21
C ARG A 219 -9.30 2.69 19.51
N GLU A 220 -9.01 2.71 18.21
CA GLU A 220 -8.74 1.50 17.44
C GLU A 220 -7.44 0.81 17.88
N LEU A 221 -6.45 1.61 18.29
CA LEU A 221 -5.14 1.16 18.74
C LEU A 221 -5.06 0.92 20.27
N ASP A 222 -6.19 1.03 20.98
CA ASP A 222 -6.27 0.88 22.44
C ASP A 222 -5.27 1.75 23.25
N LEU A 223 -4.98 2.95 22.73
CA LEU A 223 -4.03 3.89 23.35
C LEU A 223 -4.62 4.63 24.56
N GLY A 224 -5.84 4.28 24.98
CA GLY A 224 -6.49 4.85 26.16
C GLY A 224 -5.76 4.54 27.47
N THR A 225 -4.88 3.55 27.48
CA THR A 225 -4.03 3.19 28.64
C THR A 225 -2.64 3.85 28.62
N GLY A 226 -2.29 4.52 27.52
CA GLY A 226 -1.01 5.18 27.32
C GLY A 226 -0.91 6.59 27.94
N THR A 227 0.20 7.27 27.66
CA THR A 227 0.37 8.68 28.09
C THR A 227 -0.38 9.59 27.13
N ARG A 228 -1.28 10.42 27.68
CA ARG A 228 -1.98 11.46 26.93
C ARG A 228 -1.40 12.83 27.25
N SER A 229 -1.13 13.60 26.21
CA SER A 229 -0.72 15.01 26.28
C SER A 229 -1.36 15.80 25.14
N SER A 230 -1.03 17.08 25.03
CA SER A 230 -1.49 17.91 23.92
C SER A 230 -0.30 18.61 23.28
N ARG A 231 -0.36 18.81 21.96
CA ARG A 231 0.70 19.46 21.19
C ARG A 231 0.11 20.52 20.25
N PRO A 232 0.63 21.76 20.23
CA PRO A 232 0.18 22.76 19.27
C PRO A 232 0.67 22.40 17.86
N GLY A 233 -0.07 22.83 16.84
CA GLY A 233 0.33 22.74 15.44
C GLY A 233 -0.64 23.46 14.50
N THR A 234 -0.57 23.12 13.22
CA THR A 234 -1.40 23.75 12.18
C THR A 234 -2.07 22.68 11.32
N PHE A 235 -3.31 22.92 10.93
CA PHE A 235 -4.06 22.09 9.97
C PHE A 235 -5.11 22.96 9.25
N LEU A 236 -5.27 22.77 7.93
CA LEU A 236 -6.16 23.59 7.08
C LEU A 236 -5.89 25.10 7.22
N GLY A 237 -4.61 25.48 7.39
CA GLY A 237 -4.20 26.87 7.60
C GLY A 237 -4.60 27.49 8.95
N GLN A 238 -5.10 26.69 9.91
CA GLN A 238 -5.51 27.16 11.24
C GLN A 238 -4.65 26.57 12.35
N GLU A 239 -4.44 27.32 13.43
CA GLU A 239 -3.82 26.79 14.64
C GLU A 239 -4.75 25.76 15.31
N VAL A 240 -4.21 24.61 15.65
CA VAL A 240 -4.93 23.50 16.28
C VAL A 240 -4.13 22.95 17.47
N ILE A 241 -4.85 22.29 18.38
CA ILE A 241 -4.25 21.51 19.47
C ILE A 241 -4.50 20.04 19.16
N TRP A 242 -3.43 19.32 18.90
CA TRP A 242 -3.43 17.88 18.67
C TRP A 242 -3.54 17.14 20.00
N ASP A 243 -4.42 16.14 20.06
CA ASP A 243 -4.36 15.14 21.11
C ASP A 243 -3.18 14.20 20.82
N HIS A 244 -2.27 14.06 21.78
CA HIS A 244 -1.04 13.29 21.64
C HIS A 244 -1.06 12.07 22.54
N TYR A 245 -0.94 10.90 21.94
CA TYR A 245 -0.92 9.61 22.60
C TYR A 245 0.44 8.94 22.37
N ARG A 246 0.98 8.34 23.42
CA ARG A 246 2.11 7.41 23.35
C ARG A 246 1.70 6.10 23.98
N ASP A 247 2.00 5.00 23.31
CA ASP A 247 1.80 3.67 23.89
C ASP A 247 2.68 3.47 25.13
N PRO A 248 2.37 2.49 26.00
CA PRO A 248 3.13 2.26 27.22
C PRO A 248 4.61 1.92 26.98
N ASP A 249 4.90 1.25 25.87
CA ASP A 249 6.26 0.84 25.50
C ASP A 249 7.05 1.95 24.79
N GLY A 250 6.40 3.08 24.48
CA GLY A 250 6.98 4.23 23.77
C GLY A 250 7.33 3.95 22.30
N GLY A 251 6.95 2.79 21.77
CA GLY A 251 7.21 2.37 20.40
C GLY A 251 6.25 2.98 19.38
N LEU A 252 5.16 3.58 19.83
CA LEU A 252 4.15 4.21 18.98
C LEU A 252 3.75 5.59 19.49
N GLN A 253 3.70 6.55 18.58
CA GLN A 253 3.20 7.90 18.83
C GLN A 253 2.05 8.21 17.85
N LEU A 254 1.00 8.84 18.38
CA LEU A 254 -0.17 9.26 17.62
C LEU A 254 -0.50 10.71 17.97
N LEU A 255 -0.61 11.56 16.96
CA LEU A 255 -1.29 12.86 17.06
C LEU A 255 -2.61 12.77 16.30
N GLU A 256 -3.74 13.11 16.92
CA GLU A 256 -5.03 13.15 16.23
C GLU A 256 -5.80 14.44 16.50
N PHE A 257 -6.62 14.84 15.52
CA PHE A 257 -7.48 16.00 15.59
C PHE A 257 -8.74 15.76 14.74
N MET A 258 -9.88 16.26 15.20
CA MET A 258 -11.16 16.17 14.49
C MET A 258 -11.80 17.54 14.35
N THR A 259 -12.35 17.82 13.17
CA THR A 259 -13.04 19.07 12.85
C THR A 259 -14.21 18.85 11.88
N GLY A 260 -15.00 19.89 11.62
CA GLY A 260 -16.12 19.85 10.70
C GLY A 260 -17.46 19.39 11.31
N PRO A 261 -18.55 19.53 10.55
CA PRO A 261 -19.89 19.13 10.99
C PRO A 261 -20.00 17.61 11.11
N ALA A 262 -21.05 17.12 11.79
CA ALA A 262 -21.23 15.69 12.02
C ALA A 262 -21.45 14.86 10.73
N GLN A 263 -21.87 15.48 9.62
CA GLN A 263 -22.10 14.79 8.35
C GLN A 263 -20.79 14.65 7.54
N ASP A 264 -19.88 15.62 7.68
CA ASP A 264 -18.62 15.72 6.96
C ASP A 264 -17.46 15.95 7.93
N ARG A 265 -17.37 15.08 8.93
CA ARG A 265 -16.33 15.19 9.95
C ARG A 265 -15.01 14.80 9.32
N ILE A 266 -14.04 15.71 9.41
CA ILE A 266 -12.66 15.47 9.02
C ILE A 266 -11.93 15.00 10.27
N HIS A 267 -11.27 13.86 10.16
CA HIS A 267 -10.34 13.35 11.15
C HIS A 267 -8.96 13.27 10.51
N VAL A 268 -7.97 13.83 11.19
CA VAL A 268 -6.57 13.73 10.80
C VAL A 268 -5.80 13.05 11.91
N ALA A 269 -5.03 12.03 11.56
CA ALA A 269 -4.16 11.29 12.45
C ALA A 269 -2.74 11.21 11.87
N LEU A 270 -1.74 11.41 12.72
CA LEU A 270 -0.32 11.30 12.41
C LEU A 270 0.23 10.14 13.23
N LEU A 271 0.71 9.09 12.57
CA LEU A 271 1.21 7.89 13.20
C LEU A 271 2.70 7.75 12.95
N GLY A 272 3.51 7.64 14.00
CA GLY A 272 4.96 7.47 13.89
C GLY A 272 5.53 6.66 15.06
N THR A 273 6.82 6.28 14.96
CA THR A 273 7.49 5.51 16.03
C THR A 273 8.63 6.31 16.68
N THR A 274 8.99 7.47 16.12
CA THR A 274 10.04 8.34 16.64
C THR A 274 9.59 9.80 16.71
N ASP A 275 10.30 10.62 17.48
CA ASP A 275 10.03 12.07 17.53
C ASP A 275 10.31 12.74 16.17
N GLN A 276 11.31 12.25 15.43
CA GLN A 276 11.62 12.71 14.07
C GLN A 276 10.47 12.43 13.10
N ASP A 277 9.88 11.22 13.17
CA ASP A 277 8.69 10.90 12.37
C ASP A 277 7.57 11.91 12.67
N MET A 278 7.36 12.25 13.94
CA MET A 278 6.32 13.20 14.33
C MET A 278 6.58 14.63 13.85
N GLU A 279 7.83 15.08 13.86
CA GLU A 279 8.19 16.38 13.29
C GLU A 279 7.96 16.44 11.77
N ASP A 280 8.31 15.37 11.05
CA ASP A 280 8.11 15.29 9.61
C ASP A 280 6.61 15.21 9.27
N LEU A 281 5.83 14.42 9.99
CA LEU A 281 4.39 14.30 9.80
C LEU A 281 3.64 15.58 10.15
N LEU A 282 4.07 16.32 11.18
CA LEU A 282 3.52 17.64 11.50
C LEU A 282 3.82 18.66 10.40
N ARG A 283 4.99 18.58 9.76
CA ARG A 283 5.33 19.44 8.61
C ARG A 283 4.39 19.17 7.43
N ILE A 284 4.12 17.90 7.13
CA ILE A 284 3.16 17.51 6.11
C ILE A 284 1.76 18.02 6.48
N ALA A 285 1.30 17.75 7.70
CA ALA A 285 -0.03 18.19 8.17
C ALA A 285 -0.21 19.71 8.11
N SER A 286 0.84 20.46 8.46
CA SER A 286 0.83 21.93 8.42
C SER A 286 0.79 22.50 7.00
N SER A 287 1.25 21.73 6.00
CA SER A 287 1.16 22.10 4.58
C SER A 287 -0.22 21.84 3.97
N ILE A 288 -1.12 21.19 4.71
CA ILE A 288 -2.48 20.91 4.24
C ILE A 288 -3.29 22.19 4.33
N GLU A 289 -3.67 22.72 3.17
CA GLU A 289 -4.42 23.97 3.05
C GLU A 289 -5.72 23.72 2.27
N ALA A 290 -6.78 24.43 2.67
CA ALA A 290 -8.02 24.42 1.90
C ALA A 290 -7.84 25.25 0.62
N VAL A 291 -8.22 24.68 -0.52
CA VAL A 291 -8.26 25.42 -1.79
C VAL A 291 -9.44 26.38 -1.72
N SER A 292 -9.15 27.68 -1.68
CA SER A 292 -10.19 28.70 -1.77
C SER A 292 -10.86 28.62 -3.16
N PRO A 293 -12.21 28.65 -3.24
CA PRO A 293 -12.94 28.58 -4.50
C PRO A 293 -12.70 29.79 -5.42
#